data_AF-A0A960MCT9-F1
#
_entry.id   AF-A0A960MCT9-F1
#
_cell.length_a   1.000
_cell.length_b   1.000
_cell.length_c   1.000
_cell.angle_alpha   90.00
_cell.angle_beta   90.00
_cell.angle_gamma   90.00
#
_symmetry.space_group_name_H-M   'P 1'
#
loop_
_entity.id
_entity.type
_entity.pdbx_description
1 polymer ?
#
loop_
_entity_poly.entity_id
_entity_poly.type
_entity_poly.pdbx_seq_one_letter_code
_entity_poly.pdbx_strand_id
1 'polypeptide(L)'
;MQTTIRSLFRAVSMGMLALVLSHCAGGQFNQDWNAAVAARQSSAKPDPVTGPWTGTWLSQMNGHHGNLRCLVEPVEATPGAVAAAENLYRFRYHATWGNLMRGGFKADFPVVKEGRNTYLVKGTKKVGLFGDFDHDGKIVGDSFNANYASDVGDHGTFEMKRP
;
A
#
# COMPACT_ATOMS: atom_id res chain seq x y z
N MET A 1 15.97 -69.54 25.90
CA MET A 1 14.90 -69.35 26.89
C MET A 1 14.61 -67.85 26.97
N GLN A 2 13.38 -67.45 26.59
CA GLN A 2 12.67 -66.16 26.77
C GLN A 2 13.25 -64.87 26.10
N THR A 3 12.73 -64.37 24.97
CA THR A 3 11.52 -63.52 24.67
C THR A 3 11.49 -62.08 25.23
N THR A 4 11.73 -61.12 24.32
CA THR A 4 11.04 -59.84 24.02
C THR A 4 10.49 -58.93 25.14
N ILE A 5 10.95 -57.67 25.15
CA ILE A 5 10.19 -56.48 25.58
C ILE A 5 10.40 -55.40 24.49
N ARG A 6 9.50 -55.31 23.53
CA ARG A 6 8.44 -54.29 23.43
C ARG A 6 8.95 -52.85 23.32
N SER A 7 9.02 -52.40 22.07
CA SER A 7 8.38 -51.16 21.60
C SER A 7 8.50 -49.91 22.48
N LEU A 8 9.52 -49.12 22.22
CA LEU A 8 9.42 -47.66 22.31
C LEU A 8 9.79 -47.03 20.96
N PHE A 9 9.26 -47.60 19.88
CA PHE A 9 8.92 -46.83 18.68
C PHE A 9 7.61 -46.11 18.97
N ARG A 10 7.68 -44.85 19.42
CA ARG A 10 6.63 -43.83 19.21
C ARG A 10 7.10 -42.49 19.76
N ALA A 11 6.98 -41.47 18.91
CA ALA A 11 6.95 -40.06 19.25
C ALA A 11 8.27 -39.28 19.38
N VAL A 12 9.21 -39.45 18.44
CA VAL A 12 10.06 -38.32 18.00
C VAL A 12 10.01 -38.18 16.48
N SER A 13 8.79 -38.27 15.96
CA SER A 13 8.46 -37.87 14.59
C SER A 13 7.30 -36.91 14.73
N MET A 14 7.40 -35.74 14.10
CA MET A 14 6.41 -34.64 14.07
C MET A 14 6.64 -33.50 15.07
N GLY A 15 7.86 -32.97 15.11
CA GLY A 15 8.21 -31.69 15.75
C GLY A 15 8.82 -30.67 14.79
N MET A 16 8.53 -30.78 13.49
CA MET A 16 8.96 -29.83 12.45
C MET A 16 7.82 -29.61 11.45
N LEU A 17 6.65 -29.26 11.99
CA LEU A 17 5.54 -28.70 11.22
C LEU A 17 5.25 -27.31 11.81
N ALA A 18 5.17 -26.32 10.94
CA ALA A 18 4.92 -24.89 11.20
C ALA A 18 6.16 -23.98 11.40
N LEU A 19 7.18 -24.12 10.55
CA LEU A 19 7.77 -22.92 9.93
C LEU A 19 6.79 -22.48 8.83
N VAL A 20 5.67 -21.89 9.26
CA VAL A 20 4.74 -21.23 8.34
C VAL A 20 5.54 -20.14 7.65
N LEU A 21 5.62 -20.28 6.34
CA LEU A 21 6.17 -19.34 5.39
C LEU A 21 5.74 -17.91 5.76
N SER A 22 6.62 -17.15 6.41
CA SER A 22 6.53 -15.69 6.55
C SER A 22 6.76 -15.05 5.18
N HIS A 23 5.88 -15.35 4.22
CA HIS A 23 5.94 -14.84 2.87
C HIS A 23 5.39 -13.40 2.85
N CYS A 24 6.32 -12.45 2.77
CA CYS A 24 6.36 -11.54 1.63
C CYS A 24 5.24 -10.48 1.52
N ALA A 25 5.10 -9.58 2.50
CA ALA A 25 4.36 -8.33 2.28
C ALA A 25 4.89 -7.56 1.04
N GLY A 26 6.21 -7.58 0.82
CA GLY A 26 6.83 -7.03 -0.39
C GLY A 26 6.65 -7.89 -1.65
N GLY A 27 6.57 -9.22 -1.53
CA GLY A 27 6.36 -10.11 -2.69
C GLY A 27 4.95 -10.01 -3.24
N GLN A 28 3.94 -9.96 -2.38
CA GLN A 28 2.55 -9.72 -2.81
C GLN A 28 2.41 -8.36 -3.48
N PHE A 29 2.99 -7.30 -2.88
CA PHE A 29 2.95 -5.97 -3.48
C PHE A 29 3.56 -5.96 -4.90
N ASN A 30 4.71 -6.62 -5.10
CA ASN A 30 5.35 -6.67 -6.42
C ASN A 30 4.53 -7.47 -7.45
N GLN A 31 3.87 -8.55 -7.03
CA GLN A 31 2.98 -9.30 -7.90
C GLN A 31 1.77 -8.44 -8.32
N ASP A 32 1.09 -7.83 -7.34
CA ASP A 32 -0.04 -6.93 -7.59
C ASP A 32 0.37 -5.75 -8.47
N TRP A 33 1.57 -5.21 -8.23
CA TRP A 33 2.15 -4.12 -9.01
C TRP A 33 2.30 -4.50 -10.49
N ASN A 34 2.96 -5.63 -10.76
CA ASN A 34 3.17 -6.08 -12.14
C ASN A 34 1.86 -6.36 -12.86
N ALA A 35 0.90 -6.99 -12.16
CA ALA A 35 -0.44 -7.24 -12.70
C ALA A 35 -1.18 -5.94 -13.01
N ALA A 36 -1.12 -4.95 -12.11
CA ALA A 36 -1.77 -3.65 -12.29
C ALA A 36 -1.14 -2.84 -13.44
N VAL A 37 0.18 -2.90 -13.61
CA VAL A 37 0.88 -2.28 -14.75
C VAL A 37 0.42 -2.90 -16.06
N ALA A 38 0.46 -4.24 -16.17
CA ALA A 38 0.03 -4.94 -17.37
C ALA A 38 -1.45 -4.65 -17.69
N ALA A 39 -2.32 -4.70 -16.69
CA ALA A 39 -3.75 -4.42 -16.85
C ALA A 39 -3.98 -2.99 -17.37
N ARG A 40 -3.30 -1.98 -16.81
CA ARG A 40 -3.41 -0.59 -17.26
C ARG A 40 -2.95 -0.43 -18.71
N GLN A 41 -1.78 -0.97 -19.06
CA GLN A 41 -1.20 -0.86 -20.41
C GLN A 41 -2.06 -1.53 -21.47
N SER A 42 -2.77 -2.60 -21.11
CA SER A 42 -3.67 -3.31 -22.02
C SER A 42 -5.07 -2.67 -22.15
N SER A 43 -5.41 -1.69 -21.29
CA SER A 43 -6.73 -1.07 -21.28
C SER A 43 -6.85 0.02 -22.34
N ALA A 44 -7.88 -0.07 -23.19
CA ALA A 44 -8.19 0.96 -24.18
C ALA A 44 -8.69 2.28 -23.54
N LYS A 45 -9.21 2.20 -22.32
CA LYS A 45 -9.69 3.36 -21.55
C LYS A 45 -9.41 3.12 -20.07
N PRO A 46 -8.15 3.32 -19.63
CA PRO A 46 -7.80 3.11 -18.24
C PRO A 46 -8.50 4.15 -17.36
N ASP A 47 -8.92 3.73 -16.17
CA ASP A 47 -9.51 4.64 -15.20
C ASP A 47 -8.45 5.69 -14.76
N PRO A 48 -8.86 6.96 -14.61
CA PRO A 48 -7.95 8.07 -14.33
C PRO A 48 -7.40 8.10 -12.90
N VAL A 49 -7.99 7.36 -11.95
CA VAL A 49 -7.56 7.34 -10.54
C VAL A 49 -6.89 6.02 -10.19
N THR A 50 -7.54 4.90 -10.50
CA THR A 50 -7.11 3.56 -10.09
C THR A 50 -5.85 3.08 -10.81
N GLY A 51 -5.30 1.98 -10.31
CA GLY A 51 -4.14 1.30 -10.86
C GLY A 51 -2.81 1.85 -10.32
N PRO A 52 -1.70 1.59 -11.03
CA PRO A 52 -0.37 1.89 -10.55
C PRO A 52 0.03 3.34 -10.79
N TRP A 53 0.84 3.84 -9.85
CA TRP A 53 1.51 5.13 -9.86
C TRP A 53 2.94 4.95 -9.36
N THR A 54 3.92 5.55 -10.04
CA THR A 54 5.34 5.47 -9.69
C THR A 54 5.96 6.85 -9.64
N GLY A 55 6.90 7.07 -8.73
CA GLY A 55 7.47 8.39 -8.51
C GLY A 55 8.47 8.42 -7.38
N THR A 56 8.53 9.55 -6.69
CA THR A 56 9.41 9.77 -5.54
C THR A 56 8.67 10.40 -4.37
N TRP A 57 9.27 10.29 -3.19
CA TRP A 57 8.85 10.99 -1.99
C TRP A 57 10.03 11.78 -1.41
N LEU A 58 9.74 12.90 -0.75
CA LEU A 58 10.70 13.74 -0.04
C LEU A 58 10.11 14.17 1.30
N SER A 59 10.82 13.89 2.40
CA SER A 59 10.60 14.55 3.69
C SER A 59 11.27 15.91 3.69
N GLN A 60 10.49 16.96 3.89
CA GLN A 60 11.01 18.32 4.09
C GLN A 60 11.57 18.53 5.49
N MET A 61 11.22 17.67 6.45
CA MET A 61 11.73 17.74 7.83
C MET A 61 13.20 17.31 7.94
N ASN A 62 13.60 16.25 7.24
CA ASN A 62 14.96 15.69 7.35
C ASN A 62 15.68 15.44 6.01
N GLY A 63 15.05 15.75 4.88
CA GLY A 63 15.63 15.58 3.55
C GLY A 63 15.70 14.13 3.05
N HIS A 64 15.22 13.15 3.84
CA HIS A 64 15.12 11.78 3.37
C HIS A 64 14.16 11.69 2.19
N HIS A 65 14.51 10.83 1.24
CA HIS A 65 13.76 10.66 0.01
C HIS A 65 14.00 9.27 -0.57
N GLY A 66 13.23 8.95 -1.59
CA GLY A 66 13.48 7.77 -2.41
C GLY A 66 12.33 7.47 -3.36
N ASN A 67 12.34 6.26 -3.92
CA ASN A 67 11.33 5.84 -4.85
C ASN A 67 10.02 5.55 -4.11
N LEU A 68 8.91 5.87 -4.78
CA LEU A 68 7.57 5.61 -4.30
C LEU A 68 6.76 4.91 -5.38
N ARG A 69 6.15 3.79 -5.01
CA ARG A 69 5.11 3.14 -5.80
C ARG A 69 3.80 3.21 -5.03
N CYS A 70 2.69 3.37 -5.73
CA CYS A 70 1.35 3.35 -5.16
C CYS A 70 0.41 2.54 -6.06
N LEU A 71 -0.38 1.67 -5.45
CA LEU A 71 -1.53 1.02 -6.08
C LEU A 71 -2.81 1.62 -5.50
N VAL A 72 -3.67 2.10 -6.39
CA VAL A 72 -4.95 2.72 -6.02
C VAL A 72 -6.09 1.81 -6.46
N GLU A 73 -6.94 1.42 -5.52
CA GLU A 73 -8.10 0.54 -5.75
C GLU A 73 -9.36 1.11 -5.08
N PRO A 74 -10.55 0.98 -5.70
CA PRO A 74 -11.79 1.39 -5.05
C PRO A 74 -12.04 0.55 -3.81
N VAL A 75 -12.61 1.16 -2.78
CA VAL A 75 -13.09 0.47 -1.58
C VAL A 75 -14.60 0.35 -1.68
N GLU A 76 -15.11 -0.88 -1.73
CA GLU A 76 -16.54 -1.14 -1.71
C GLU A 76 -17.17 -0.60 -0.42
N ALA A 77 -18.31 0.08 -0.55
CA ALA A 77 -19.05 0.56 0.61
C ALA A 77 -19.63 -0.65 1.38
N THR A 78 -19.26 -0.81 2.66
CA THR A 78 -19.85 -1.83 3.51
C THR A 78 -21.31 -1.46 3.82
N PRO A 79 -22.31 -2.32 3.53
CA PRO A 79 -23.69 -2.07 3.91
C PRO A 79 -23.81 -1.86 5.43
N GLY A 80 -24.37 -0.73 5.85
CA GLY A 80 -24.56 -0.39 7.27
C GLY A 80 -23.49 0.52 7.89
N ALA A 81 -22.41 0.85 7.17
CA ALA A 81 -21.55 1.97 7.54
C ALA A 81 -22.23 3.28 7.11
N VAL A 82 -22.54 4.15 8.07
CA VAL A 82 -23.14 5.47 7.84
C VAL A 82 -22.30 6.25 6.83
N ALA A 83 -22.86 6.47 5.63
CA ALA A 83 -22.39 7.36 4.55
C ALA A 83 -20.91 7.80 4.63
N ALA A 84 -19.96 6.89 4.44
CA ALA A 84 -18.53 7.21 4.43
C ALA A 84 -18.03 7.32 2.98
N ALA A 85 -18.32 8.46 2.35
CA ALA A 85 -17.89 8.89 1.02
C ALA A 85 -18.19 7.92 -0.15
N GLU A 86 -19.02 8.35 -1.11
CA GLU A 86 -19.39 7.59 -2.33
C GLU A 86 -18.20 7.22 -3.24
N ASN A 87 -16.97 7.64 -2.90
CA ASN A 87 -15.76 7.47 -3.70
C ASN A 87 -14.53 7.25 -2.80
N LEU A 88 -14.57 6.22 -1.94
CA LEU A 88 -13.43 5.85 -1.10
C LEU A 88 -12.44 4.97 -1.89
N TYR A 89 -11.16 5.33 -1.86
CA TYR A 89 -10.10 4.56 -2.52
C TYR A 89 -9.01 4.20 -1.53
N ARG A 90 -8.48 2.98 -1.68
CA ARG A 90 -7.33 2.50 -0.93
C ARG A 90 -6.06 2.75 -1.71
N PHE A 91 -5.16 3.49 -1.10
CA PHE A 91 -3.82 3.78 -1.58
C PHE A 91 -2.85 2.84 -0.85
N ARG A 92 -2.19 1.96 -1.59
CA ARG A 92 -1.15 1.06 -1.08
C ARG A 92 0.20 1.58 -1.55
N TYR A 93 0.88 2.31 -0.67
CA TYR A 93 2.22 2.85 -0.89
C TYR A 93 3.29 1.80 -0.59
N HIS A 94 4.36 1.86 -1.38
CA HIS A 94 5.59 1.12 -1.17
C HIS A 94 6.77 2.06 -1.44
N ALA A 95 7.39 2.54 -0.36
CA ALA A 95 8.48 3.52 -0.37
C ALA A 95 9.83 2.84 -0.20
N THR A 96 10.89 3.47 -0.72
CA THR A 96 12.28 3.11 -0.45
C THR A 96 13.02 4.28 0.20
N TRP A 97 13.97 3.98 1.09
CA TRP A 97 14.92 4.94 1.65
C TRP A 97 16.30 4.54 1.17
N GLY A 98 16.81 5.26 0.15
CA GLY A 98 17.99 4.83 -0.59
C GLY A 98 17.85 3.38 -1.10
N ASN A 99 18.93 2.60 -1.00
CA ASN A 99 18.98 1.23 -1.51
C ASN A 99 18.70 0.14 -0.46
N LEU A 100 18.64 0.49 0.83
CA LEU A 100 18.70 -0.50 1.91
C LEU A 100 17.34 -0.77 2.57
N MET A 101 16.51 0.26 2.75
CA MET A 101 15.25 0.12 3.48
C MET A 101 14.05 0.32 2.56
N ARG A 102 12.99 -0.45 2.84
CA ARG A 102 11.72 -0.41 2.12
C ARG A 102 10.60 -0.52 3.14
N GLY A 103 9.47 0.11 2.84
CA GLY A 103 8.33 0.17 3.75
C GLY A 103 7.03 0.29 2.98
N GLY A 104 5.98 -0.34 3.52
CA GLY A 104 4.63 -0.27 2.96
C GLY A 104 3.72 0.53 3.87
N PHE A 105 2.84 1.34 3.29
CA PHE A 105 1.81 2.07 4.00
C PHE A 105 0.49 1.98 3.23
N LYS A 106 -0.61 1.76 3.92
CA LYS A 106 -1.94 1.74 3.30
C LYS A 106 -2.77 2.86 3.88
N ALA A 107 -3.52 3.58 3.08
CA ALA A 107 -4.47 4.59 3.55
C ALA A 107 -5.69 4.62 2.65
N ASP A 108 -6.86 4.83 3.26
CA ASP A 108 -8.12 4.93 2.53
C ASP A 108 -8.51 6.41 2.52
N PHE A 109 -8.64 7.01 1.34
CA PHE A 109 -8.94 8.42 1.16
C PHE A 109 -10.13 8.62 0.23
N PRO A 110 -11.03 9.57 0.53
CA PRO A 110 -12.06 9.96 -0.42
C PRO A 110 -11.40 10.65 -1.63
N VAL A 111 -11.94 10.38 -2.81
CA VAL A 111 -11.50 11.01 -4.06
C VAL A 111 -12.67 11.78 -4.66
N VAL A 112 -12.47 13.07 -4.87
CA VAL A 112 -13.49 13.97 -5.42
C VAL A 112 -13.08 14.41 -6.81
N LYS A 113 -13.94 14.22 -7.81
CA LYS A 113 -13.70 14.72 -9.17
C LYS A 113 -13.93 16.24 -9.22
N GLU A 114 -12.92 16.97 -9.67
CA GLU A 114 -12.96 18.42 -9.82
C GLU A 114 -12.80 18.80 -11.31
N GLY A 115 -13.90 18.89 -12.05
CA GLY A 115 -13.84 19.17 -13.49
C GLY A 115 -13.56 17.93 -14.35
N ARG A 116 -12.95 18.11 -15.54
CA ARG A 116 -12.92 17.05 -16.57
C ARG A 116 -11.92 15.94 -16.26
N ASN A 117 -10.67 16.31 -15.92
CA ASN A 117 -9.53 15.39 -15.75
C ASN A 117 -8.76 15.60 -14.43
N THR A 118 -9.35 16.31 -13.47
CA THR A 118 -8.72 16.58 -12.18
C THR A 118 -9.48 15.89 -11.06
N TYR A 119 -8.74 15.30 -10.14
CA TYR A 119 -9.28 14.61 -8.97
C TYR A 119 -8.50 15.03 -7.72
N LEU A 120 -9.23 15.35 -6.66
CA LEU A 120 -8.68 15.71 -5.36
C LEU A 120 -8.72 14.50 -4.42
N VAL A 121 -7.61 14.27 -3.72
CA VAL A 121 -7.42 13.15 -2.78
C VAL A 121 -7.07 13.74 -1.43
N LYS A 122 -8.08 14.06 -0.63
CA LYS A 122 -7.89 14.72 0.68
C LYS A 122 -8.37 13.83 1.80
N GLY A 123 -7.53 13.61 2.80
CA GLY A 123 -7.97 12.92 4.00
C GLY A 123 -6.87 12.74 5.03
N THR A 124 -7.30 12.28 6.20
CA THR A 124 -6.42 12.03 7.34
C THR A 124 -6.53 10.57 7.72
N LYS A 125 -5.39 9.89 7.87
CA LYS A 125 -5.33 8.54 8.43
C LYS A 125 -4.73 8.61 9.84
N LYS A 126 -5.45 8.05 10.81
CA LYS A 126 -4.90 7.82 12.16
C LYS A 126 -3.84 6.70 12.10
N VAL A 127 -2.60 7.01 12.47
CA VAL A 127 -1.45 6.08 12.50
C VAL A 127 -1.03 5.81 13.96
N GLY A 128 -2.00 5.55 14.83
CA GLY A 128 -1.75 5.12 16.22
C GLY A 128 -0.78 6.04 16.96
N LEU A 129 0.30 5.47 17.51
CA LEU A 129 1.33 6.20 18.27
C LEU A 129 2.17 7.18 17.43
N PHE A 130 2.09 7.09 16.10
CA PHE A 130 2.74 8.02 15.17
C PHE A 130 1.81 9.14 14.71
N GLY A 131 0.63 9.20 15.36
CA GLY A 131 -0.36 10.24 15.22
C GLY A 131 -1.05 10.30 13.86
N ASP A 132 -1.52 11.47 13.48
CA ASP A 132 -2.32 11.69 12.29
C ASP A 132 -1.45 11.86 11.05
N PHE A 133 -1.77 11.14 9.98
CA PHE A 133 -1.18 11.34 8.66
C PHE A 133 -2.17 12.05 7.74
N ASP A 134 -1.93 13.33 7.51
CA ASP A 134 -2.68 14.15 6.58
C ASP A 134 -2.15 13.97 5.15
N HIS A 135 -3.06 13.92 4.20
CA HIS A 135 -2.77 13.76 2.79
C HIS A 135 -3.62 14.74 1.98
N ASP A 136 -2.95 15.61 1.22
CA ASP A 136 -3.56 16.53 0.27
C ASP A 136 -2.98 16.29 -1.13
N GLY A 137 -3.69 15.49 -1.89
CA GLY A 137 -3.29 15.03 -3.22
C GLY A 137 -4.15 15.59 -4.34
N LYS A 138 -3.54 15.67 -5.53
CA LYS A 138 -4.21 16.04 -6.77
C LYS A 138 -3.70 15.17 -7.92
N ILE A 139 -4.65 14.56 -8.64
CA ILE A 139 -4.41 13.81 -9.87
C ILE A 139 -4.87 14.67 -11.05
N VAL A 140 -4.00 14.85 -12.05
CA VAL A 140 -4.31 15.53 -13.32
C VAL A 140 -3.76 14.69 -14.46
N GLY A 141 -4.65 14.05 -15.22
CA GLY A 141 -4.25 13.12 -16.27
C GLY A 141 -3.33 12.02 -15.73
N ASP A 142 -2.08 11.99 -16.20
CA ASP A 142 -1.08 10.99 -15.82
C ASP A 142 -0.13 11.45 -14.70
N SER A 143 -0.42 12.57 -14.03
CA SER A 143 0.34 13.08 -12.89
C SER A 143 -0.45 12.96 -11.59
N PHE A 144 0.22 12.54 -10.52
CA PHE A 144 -0.31 12.50 -9.16
C PHE A 144 0.70 13.12 -8.20
N ASN A 145 0.37 14.29 -7.66
CA ASN A 145 1.20 14.98 -6.67
C ASN A 145 0.43 15.11 -5.36
N ALA A 146 1.12 14.96 -4.24
CA ALA A 146 0.53 15.14 -2.92
C ALA A 146 1.50 15.79 -1.94
N ASN A 147 0.94 16.53 -1.00
CA ASN A 147 1.63 16.90 0.22
C ASN A 147 1.17 15.97 1.33
N TYR A 148 2.09 15.55 2.19
CA TYR A 148 1.77 14.84 3.41
C TYR A 148 2.27 15.59 4.63
N ALA A 149 1.59 15.41 5.75
CA ALA A 149 2.04 15.90 7.05
C ALA A 149 1.68 14.89 8.14
N SER A 150 2.52 14.81 9.15
CA SER A 150 2.27 14.11 10.40
C SER A 150 2.24 15.11 11.55
N ASP A 151 1.39 14.85 12.54
CA ASP A 151 1.34 15.62 13.78
C ASP A 151 2.64 15.51 14.64
N VAL A 152 3.43 14.46 14.43
CA VAL A 152 4.77 14.30 15.01
C VAL A 152 5.87 15.07 14.26
N GLY A 153 5.50 15.88 13.27
CA GLY A 153 6.33 16.92 12.65
C GLY A 153 6.95 16.58 11.29
N ASP A 154 6.93 15.32 10.85
CA ASP A 154 7.33 14.99 9.48
C ASP A 154 6.31 15.51 8.48
N HIS A 155 6.77 16.07 7.39
CA HIS A 155 5.94 16.58 6.30
C HIS A 155 6.77 16.58 5.02
N GLY A 156 6.10 16.55 3.88
CA GLY A 156 6.80 16.37 2.62
C GLY A 156 5.90 16.24 1.42
N THR A 157 6.49 15.80 0.32
CA THR A 157 5.83 15.72 -0.98
C THR A 157 5.96 14.34 -1.60
N PHE A 158 4.93 13.96 -2.36
CA PHE A 158 4.94 12.86 -3.31
C PHE A 158 4.82 13.44 -4.70
N GLU A 159 5.69 13.00 -5.61
CA GLU A 159 5.65 13.36 -7.03
C GLU A 159 5.60 12.08 -7.85
N MET A 160 4.45 11.80 -8.46
CA MET A 160 4.16 10.52 -9.11
C MET A 160 3.57 10.69 -10.50
N LYS A 161 3.75 9.65 -11.31
CA LYS A 161 3.22 9.54 -12.67
C LYS A 161 2.75 8.12 -12.96
N ARG A 162 2.04 7.94 -14.07
CA ARG A 162 1.77 6.60 -14.61
C ARG A 162 3.09 5.91 -15.01
N PRO A 163 3.24 4.60 -14.73
CA PRO A 163 4.43 3.83 -15.10
C PRO A 163 4.51 3.50 -16.59
#